data_AF-A0A531MMF6-F1
#
_entry.id   AF-A0A531MMF6-F1
#
_cell.length_a   1.000
_cell.length_b   1.000
_cell.length_c   1.000
_cell.angle_alpha   90.00
_cell.angle_beta   90.00
_cell.angle_gamma   90.00
#
_symmetry.space_group_name_H-M   'P 1'
#
loop_
_entity.id
_entity.type
_entity.pdbx_description
1 polymer ?
#
loop_
_entity_poly.entity_id
_entity_poly.type
_entity_poly.pdbx_seq_one_letter_code
_entity_poly.pdbx_strand_id
1 'polypeptide(L)'
;MWPILALAAGIGLSACKILPTPSAQGGAGDASGFNPDKMVEDIWASKVIPYLQQKAGPFAEVHALAKTDQAAAGAKYGNPKKQANSPWTFAVRVEGKIVAANTQSRAATIDIDVDGDGKADARVQIGPAVRGT
;
A
#
# COMPACT_ATOMS: atom_id res chain seq x y z
N MET A 1 29.14 -13.21 -46.09
CA MET A 1 27.82 -12.81 -45.59
C MET A 1 27.46 -13.63 -44.37
N TRP A 2 28.06 -13.38 -43.20
CA TRP A 2 27.63 -13.96 -41.90
C TRP A 2 28.28 -13.37 -40.63
N PRO A 3 29.47 -12.70 -40.62
CA PRO A 3 30.06 -12.32 -39.34
C PRO A 3 29.61 -10.93 -38.84
N ILE A 4 29.04 -10.09 -39.71
CA ILE A 4 28.72 -8.68 -39.37
C ILE A 4 27.42 -8.59 -38.54
N LEU A 5 26.50 -9.56 -38.67
CA LEU A 5 25.21 -9.51 -37.96
C LEU A 5 25.31 -9.98 -36.50
N ALA A 6 26.33 -10.76 -36.14
CA ALA A 6 26.54 -11.22 -34.76
C ALA A 6 27.15 -10.14 -33.85
N LEU A 7 27.87 -9.17 -34.42
CA LEU A 7 28.54 -8.13 -33.64
C LEU A 7 27.59 -6.99 -33.21
N ALA A 8 26.46 -6.82 -33.90
CA ALA A 8 25.49 -5.76 -33.60
C ALA A 8 24.55 -6.10 -32.42
N ALA A 9 24.42 -7.37 -32.04
CA ALA A 9 23.50 -7.79 -30.97
C ALA A 9 24.08 -7.66 -29.54
N GLY A 10 25.39 -7.45 -29.39
CA GLY A 10 26.06 -7.43 -28.08
C GLY A 10 26.05 -6.08 -27.35
N ILE A 11 25.77 -4.97 -28.04
CA ILE A 11 26.00 -3.61 -27.51
C ILE A 11 24.77 -3.06 -26.77
N GLY A 12 23.61 -3.74 -26.83
CA GLY A 12 22.36 -3.26 -26.22
C GLY A 12 22.22 -3.46 -24.72
N LEU A 13 23.04 -4.30 -24.08
CA LEU A 13 22.83 -4.71 -22.67
C LEU A 13 23.49 -3.81 -21.63
N SER A 14 24.32 -2.84 -22.02
CA SER A 14 25.03 -1.94 -21.10
C SER A 14 24.29 -0.64 -20.76
N ALA A 15 23.07 -0.43 -21.28
CA ALA A 15 22.34 0.83 -21.11
C ALA A 15 21.46 0.91 -19.84
N CYS A 16 21.19 -0.20 -19.14
CA CYS A 16 20.49 -0.16 -17.85
C CYS A 16 21.51 -0.16 -16.70
N LYS A 17 22.24 0.94 -16.54
CA LYS A 17 22.96 1.17 -15.27
C LYS A 17 21.91 1.39 -14.18
N ILE A 18 21.79 0.44 -13.25
CA ILE A 18 21.13 0.68 -11.97
C ILE A 18 21.93 1.79 -11.29
N LEU A 19 21.48 3.02 -11.45
CA LEU A 19 21.99 4.13 -10.67
C LEU A 19 21.53 3.88 -9.23
N PRO A 20 22.44 3.94 -8.24
CA PRO A 20 22.02 4.00 -6.86
C PRO A 20 21.01 5.15 -6.75
N THR A 21 19.78 4.84 -6.36
CA THR A 21 18.90 5.89 -5.84
C THR A 21 19.67 6.48 -4.68
N PRO A 22 20.04 7.77 -4.72
CA PRO A 22 20.59 8.41 -3.53
C PRO A 22 19.62 8.08 -2.41
N SER A 23 20.14 7.56 -1.31
CA SER A 23 19.35 7.47 -0.09
C SER A 23 18.74 8.85 0.07
N ALA A 24 17.41 8.95 0.15
CA ALA A 24 16.74 10.18 0.54
C ALA A 24 17.07 10.43 2.03
N GLN A 25 18.33 10.68 2.30
CA GLN A 25 18.88 11.07 3.57
C GLN A 25 19.46 12.46 3.29
N GLY A 26 18.65 13.49 3.54
CA GLY A 26 19.06 14.88 3.36
C GLY A 26 18.49 15.54 2.10
N GLY A 27 17.16 15.61 2.05
CA GLY A 27 16.44 16.45 1.10
C GLY A 27 15.21 17.08 1.75
N ALA A 28 15.29 17.41 3.05
CA ALA A 28 14.44 18.47 3.58
C ALA A 28 14.94 19.73 2.88
N GLY A 29 14.34 20.07 1.73
CA GLY A 29 14.42 21.44 1.25
C GLY A 29 13.98 22.32 2.39
N ASP A 30 14.72 23.41 2.63
CA ASP A 30 14.35 24.50 3.52
C ASP A 30 12.98 25.07 3.10
N ALA A 31 11.91 24.37 3.47
CA ALA A 31 10.58 24.92 3.60
C ALA A 31 10.47 25.19 5.09
N SER A 32 10.79 26.42 5.49
CA SER A 32 10.84 26.92 6.88
C SER A 32 9.48 26.92 7.61
N GLY A 33 8.70 25.85 7.47
CA GLY A 33 7.35 25.69 8.01
C GLY A 33 6.70 24.33 7.74
N PHE A 34 7.25 23.48 6.85
CA PHE A 34 6.70 22.13 6.64
C PHE A 34 7.42 21.11 7.52
N ASN A 35 6.76 20.68 8.59
CA ASN A 35 7.22 19.59 9.45
C ASN A 35 6.19 18.44 9.42
N PRO A 36 6.38 17.41 8.56
CA PRO A 36 5.40 16.35 8.37
C PRO A 36 5.20 15.50 9.63
N ASP A 37 6.26 15.27 10.40
CA ASP A 37 6.20 14.51 11.64
C ASP A 37 5.26 15.20 12.64
N LYS A 38 5.47 16.52 12.83
CA LYS A 38 4.62 17.33 13.71
C LYS A 38 3.18 17.40 13.19
N MET A 39 2.97 17.56 11.89
CA MET A 39 1.62 17.61 11.32
C MET A 39 0.84 16.32 11.55
N VAL A 40 1.49 15.15 11.43
CA VAL A 40 0.88 13.85 11.73
C VAL A 40 0.62 13.71 13.22
N GLU A 41 1.62 14.01 14.07
CA GLU A 41 1.52 13.94 15.52
C GLU A 41 0.33 14.77 16.04
N ASP A 42 0.18 16.00 15.56
CA ASP A 42 -0.88 16.93 15.98
C ASP A 42 -2.30 16.39 15.68
N ILE A 43 -2.47 15.49 14.69
CA ILE A 43 -3.78 14.97 14.27
C ILE A 43 -4.00 13.48 14.58
N TRP A 44 -2.95 12.71 14.88
CA TRP A 44 -3.03 11.24 14.88
C TRP A 44 -4.03 10.72 15.91
N ALA A 45 -3.79 11.01 17.18
CA ALA A 45 -4.62 10.54 18.28
C ALA A 45 -5.99 11.22 18.31
N SER A 46 -6.05 12.52 17.98
CA SER A 46 -7.25 13.34 18.14
C SER A 46 -8.22 13.24 16.96
N LYS A 47 -7.75 12.91 15.76
CA LYS A 47 -8.56 12.91 14.53
C LYS A 47 -8.47 11.60 13.75
N VAL A 48 -7.26 11.12 13.45
CA VAL A 48 -7.07 9.96 12.57
C VAL A 48 -7.63 8.68 13.20
N ILE A 49 -7.24 8.37 14.45
CA ILE A 49 -7.71 7.17 15.15
C ILE A 49 -9.24 7.17 15.29
N PRO A 50 -9.90 8.23 15.83
CA PRO A 50 -11.36 8.27 15.94
C PRO A 50 -12.06 8.17 14.59
N TYR A 51 -11.54 8.83 13.55
CA TYR A 51 -12.12 8.76 12.21
C TYR A 51 -12.10 7.33 11.66
N LEU A 52 -10.97 6.62 11.76
CA LEU A 52 -10.87 5.23 11.31
C LEU A 52 -11.73 4.31 12.17
N GLN A 53 -11.77 4.52 13.50
CA GLN A 53 -12.64 3.78 14.41
C GLN A 53 -14.13 4.03 14.18
N GLN A 54 -14.53 5.13 13.53
CA GLN A 54 -15.92 5.36 13.15
C GLN A 54 -16.22 4.83 11.74
N LYS A 55 -15.32 5.08 10.79
CA LYS A 55 -15.53 4.83 9.36
C LYS A 55 -15.29 3.38 8.95
N ALA A 56 -14.36 2.69 9.60
CA ALA A 56 -13.99 1.34 9.21
C ALA A 56 -15.16 0.36 9.44
N GLY A 57 -15.40 -0.52 8.46
CA GLY A 57 -16.34 -1.65 8.59
C GLY A 57 -15.61 -2.96 8.89
N PRO A 58 -16.31 -4.01 9.36
CA PRO A 58 -15.73 -5.35 9.47
C PRO A 58 -15.29 -5.85 8.08
N PHE A 59 -14.07 -6.40 7.98
CA PHE A 59 -13.49 -6.80 6.69
C PHE A 59 -14.41 -7.72 5.87
N ALA A 60 -15.00 -8.75 6.49
CA ALA A 60 -15.90 -9.68 5.81
C ALA A 60 -17.10 -8.97 5.15
N GLU A 61 -17.73 -8.02 5.85
CA GLU A 61 -18.85 -7.24 5.31
C GLU A 61 -18.43 -6.36 4.15
N VAL A 62 -17.32 -5.61 4.33
CA VAL A 62 -16.83 -4.68 3.29
C VAL A 62 -16.39 -5.46 2.06
N HIS A 63 -15.69 -6.58 2.22
CA HIS A 63 -15.20 -7.42 1.13
C HIS A 63 -16.35 -8.07 0.37
N ALA A 64 -17.35 -8.63 1.08
CA ALA A 64 -18.53 -9.22 0.44
C ALA A 64 -19.32 -8.17 -0.35
N LEU A 65 -19.56 -6.98 0.22
CA LEU A 65 -20.26 -5.90 -0.47
C LEU A 65 -19.45 -5.37 -1.65
N ALA A 66 -18.13 -5.17 -1.51
CA ALA A 66 -17.31 -4.65 -2.59
C ALA A 66 -17.23 -5.61 -3.80
N LYS A 67 -17.38 -6.92 -3.58
CA LYS A 67 -17.46 -7.93 -4.64
C LYS A 67 -18.76 -7.86 -5.44
N THR A 68 -19.87 -7.51 -4.80
CA THR A 68 -21.20 -7.52 -5.42
C THR A 68 -21.63 -6.14 -5.91
N ASP A 69 -21.29 -5.08 -5.16
CA ASP A 69 -21.57 -3.68 -5.47
C ASP A 69 -20.47 -2.77 -4.90
N GLN A 70 -19.46 -2.53 -5.74
CA GLN A 70 -18.33 -1.69 -5.38
C GLN A 70 -18.73 -0.22 -5.13
N ALA A 71 -19.79 0.28 -5.78
CA ALA A 71 -20.26 1.64 -5.61
C ALA A 71 -20.94 1.83 -4.25
N ALA A 72 -21.80 0.89 -3.84
CA ALA A 72 -22.41 0.88 -2.52
C ALA A 72 -21.37 0.71 -1.41
N ALA A 73 -20.40 -0.20 -1.59
CA ALA A 73 -19.26 -0.33 -0.68
C ALA A 73 -18.48 0.97 -0.57
N GLY A 74 -18.26 1.65 -1.70
CA GLY A 74 -17.53 2.92 -1.77
C GLY A 74 -18.25 4.05 -1.05
N ALA A 75 -19.57 4.17 -1.25
CA ALA A 75 -20.39 5.13 -0.55
C ALA A 75 -20.37 4.92 0.97
N LYS A 76 -20.45 3.66 1.42
CA LYS A 76 -20.51 3.32 2.85
C LYS A 76 -19.14 3.36 3.55
N TYR A 77 -18.15 2.66 3.02
CA TYR A 77 -16.85 2.42 3.65
C TYR A 77 -15.66 3.08 2.94
N GLY A 78 -15.89 3.65 1.75
CA GLY A 78 -14.84 4.23 0.93
C GLY A 78 -14.42 5.64 1.34
N ASN A 79 -13.26 6.06 0.81
CA ASN A 79 -12.79 7.45 0.88
C ASN A 79 -13.68 8.35 0.00
N PRO A 80 -14.46 9.30 0.58
CA PRO A 80 -15.36 10.15 -0.18
C PRO A 80 -14.64 11.16 -1.09
N LYS A 81 -13.34 11.40 -0.86
CA LYS A 81 -12.50 12.35 -1.64
C LYS A 81 -11.72 11.66 -2.76
N LYS A 82 -12.10 10.45 -3.13
CA LYS A 82 -11.57 9.70 -4.28
C LYS A 82 -11.70 10.53 -5.57
N GLN A 83 -10.68 10.52 -6.43
CA GLN A 83 -10.79 11.10 -7.77
C GLN A 83 -11.77 10.28 -8.63
N ALA A 84 -12.50 10.91 -9.55
CA ALA A 84 -13.60 10.29 -10.31
C ALA A 84 -13.25 8.89 -10.85
N ASN A 85 -12.04 8.73 -11.40
CA ASN A 85 -11.60 7.50 -12.05
C ASN A 85 -10.58 6.66 -11.24
N SER A 86 -10.24 7.06 -10.02
CA SER A 86 -9.40 6.21 -9.15
C SER A 86 -10.18 4.95 -8.74
N PRO A 87 -9.50 3.87 -8.32
CA PRO A 87 -10.13 2.79 -7.58
C PRO A 87 -10.70 3.26 -6.23
N TRP A 88 -11.59 2.48 -5.63
CA TRP A 88 -12.01 2.72 -4.25
C TRP A 88 -10.95 2.29 -3.25
N THR A 89 -10.70 3.14 -2.25
CA THR A 89 -9.97 2.80 -1.03
C THR A 89 -10.97 2.69 0.10
N PHE A 90 -10.98 1.58 0.82
CA PHE A 90 -11.92 1.30 1.91
C PHE A 90 -11.23 1.33 3.26
N ALA A 91 -11.92 1.83 4.29
CA ALA A 91 -11.51 1.66 5.67
C ALA A 91 -12.10 0.34 6.21
N VAL A 92 -11.26 -0.56 6.71
CA VAL A 92 -11.67 -1.87 7.24
C VAL A 92 -11.00 -2.17 8.58
N ARG A 93 -11.71 -2.90 9.44
CA ARG A 93 -11.13 -3.63 10.58
C ARG A 93 -11.06 -5.10 10.21
N VAL A 94 -9.88 -5.67 10.35
CA VAL A 94 -9.64 -7.10 10.11
C VAL A 94 -9.22 -7.73 11.43
N GLU A 95 -9.84 -8.85 11.74
CA GLU A 95 -9.51 -9.71 12.87
C GLU A 95 -9.50 -11.14 12.36
N GLY A 96 -8.52 -11.93 12.77
CA GLY A 96 -8.34 -13.27 12.26
C GLY A 96 -7.00 -13.86 12.69
N LYS A 97 -6.77 -15.10 12.30
CA LYS A 97 -5.54 -15.84 12.60
C LYS A 97 -4.48 -15.52 11.56
N ILE A 98 -3.26 -15.21 11.99
CA ILE A 98 -2.12 -15.11 11.08
C ILE A 98 -1.77 -16.53 10.60
N VAL A 99 -1.82 -16.75 9.29
CA VAL A 99 -1.50 -18.05 8.65
C VAL A 99 -0.17 -18.04 7.92
N ALA A 100 0.34 -16.86 7.52
CA ALA A 100 1.69 -16.71 7.01
C ALA A 100 2.26 -15.32 7.33
N ALA A 101 3.59 -15.22 7.42
CA ALA A 101 4.30 -13.96 7.60
C ALA A 101 5.55 -13.91 6.71
N ASN A 102 5.71 -12.80 5.98
CA ASN A 102 6.93 -12.47 5.26
C ASN A 102 7.56 -11.23 5.89
N THR A 103 8.58 -11.44 6.71
CA THR A 103 9.34 -10.37 7.39
C THR A 103 10.71 -10.11 6.75
N GLN A 104 11.06 -10.83 5.69
CA GLN A 104 12.34 -10.69 4.99
C GLN A 104 12.39 -9.43 4.11
N SER A 105 11.23 -8.92 3.71
CA SER A 105 11.09 -7.70 2.91
C SER A 105 10.90 -6.46 3.79
N ARG A 106 11.43 -5.30 3.36
CA ARG A 106 11.10 -3.98 3.95
C ARG A 106 9.62 -3.62 3.81
N ALA A 107 8.96 -4.17 2.80
CA ALA A 107 7.51 -4.17 2.63
C ALA A 107 6.96 -5.52 3.13
N ALA A 108 7.21 -5.82 4.40
CA ALA A 108 6.79 -7.04 5.07
C ALA A 108 5.26 -7.19 5.06
N THR A 109 4.77 -8.42 5.05
CA THR A 109 3.33 -8.74 5.01
C THR A 109 2.97 -9.86 5.97
N ILE A 110 1.74 -9.85 6.45
CA ILE A 110 1.08 -11.00 7.10
C ILE A 110 -0.17 -11.37 6.32
N ASP A 111 -0.43 -12.67 6.24
CA ASP A 111 -1.65 -13.23 5.67
C ASP A 111 -2.56 -13.66 6.81
N ILE A 112 -3.82 -13.24 6.74
CA ILE A 112 -4.82 -13.39 7.80
C ILE A 112 -5.97 -14.24 7.26
N ASP A 113 -6.27 -15.30 8.00
CA ASP A 113 -7.45 -16.14 7.90
C ASP A 113 -8.54 -15.56 8.82
N VAL A 114 -9.65 -15.13 8.24
CA VAL A 114 -10.74 -14.45 8.92
C VAL A 114 -11.91 -15.40 9.20
N ASP A 115 -12.08 -16.45 8.38
CA ASP A 115 -13.20 -17.39 8.48
C ASP A 115 -12.84 -18.74 9.14
N GLY A 116 -11.56 -19.00 9.40
CA GLY A 116 -11.06 -20.19 10.06
C GLY A 116 -10.83 -21.39 9.14
N ASP A 117 -10.86 -21.23 7.81
CA ASP A 117 -10.65 -22.32 6.85
C ASP A 117 -9.17 -22.70 6.65
N GLY A 118 -8.25 -21.98 7.29
CA GLY A 118 -6.81 -22.16 7.19
C GLY A 118 -6.17 -21.51 5.96
N LYS A 119 -6.93 -20.77 5.15
CA LYS A 119 -6.45 -20.02 3.98
C LYS A 119 -6.45 -18.53 4.27
N ALA A 120 -5.68 -17.80 3.47
CA ALA A 120 -5.59 -16.35 3.60
C ALA A 120 -6.80 -15.67 2.94
N ASP A 121 -7.54 -14.89 3.72
CA ASP A 121 -8.62 -14.01 3.25
C ASP A 121 -8.13 -12.58 2.99
N ALA A 122 -7.15 -12.13 3.78
CA ALA A 122 -6.59 -10.80 3.72
C ALA A 122 -5.07 -10.84 3.81
N ARG A 123 -4.42 -9.86 3.19
CA ARG A 123 -2.99 -9.59 3.33
C ARG A 123 -2.80 -8.18 3.86
N VAL A 124 -2.10 -8.06 4.99
CA VAL A 124 -1.79 -6.78 5.63
C VAL A 124 -0.30 -6.51 5.49
N GLN A 125 0.04 -5.32 5.00
CA GLN A 125 1.43 -4.85 4.97
C GLN A 125 1.81 -4.31 6.35
N ILE A 126 2.90 -4.81 6.91
CA ILE A 126 3.40 -4.49 8.26
C ILE A 126 4.82 -3.91 8.26
N GLY A 127 5.44 -3.78 7.08
CA GLY A 127 6.81 -3.30 6.95
C GLY A 127 6.94 -1.77 7.04
N PRO A 128 8.12 -1.25 7.42
CA PRO A 128 8.38 0.19 7.52
C PRO A 128 8.30 0.91 6.16
N ALA A 129 8.42 0.17 5.05
CA ALA A 129 8.10 0.71 3.73
C ALA A 129 6.67 0.31 3.38
N VAL A 130 5.77 1.28 3.19
CA VAL A 130 4.39 1.10 2.73
C VAL A 130 4.31 1.32 1.21
N ARG A 131 3.56 0.48 0.49
CA ARG A 131 3.39 0.60 -0.97
C ARG A 131 2.09 1.33 -1.29
N GLY A 132 2.16 2.26 -2.25
CA GLY A 132 1.02 3.06 -2.69
C GLY A 132 0.79 4.27 -1.79
N THR A 133 0.58 5.44 -2.41
CA THR A 133 0.16 6.70 -1.77
C THR A 133 -0.83 7.39 -2.69
#